data_AF-A0A940DNH0-F1
#
_entry.id   AF-A0A940DNH0-F1
#
_cell.length_a   1.000
_cell.length_b   1.000
_cell.length_c   1.000
_cell.angle_alpha   90.00
_cell.angle_beta   90.00
_cell.angle_gamma   90.00
#
_symmetry.space_group_name_H-M   'P 1'
#
loop_
_entity.id
_entity.type
_entity.pdbx_description
1 polymer ?
#
loop_
_entity_poly.entity_id
_entity_poly.type
_entity_poly.pdbx_seq_one_letter_code
_entity_poly.pdbx_strand_id
1 'polypeptide(L)'
;MNIIVKSYGTGAFYCRPDTSWEREDKDLYLPDPVSGYLWTPVLFARISKAGKCIGRKFSGRYYDAVNYGILLYIKDMLIPGRPCAGPGPGAHFAAASCADHTSVLPFPMYDKVTLEDGTNIFSVSKDGKEIYSTSEGSYEIIEDALSQASGLISLRIGDILAVELREMSMLADFAARQNAPGQAADTPGTSSTEISGTFCGNGLFRFKMIKMSPRP
;
A
#
# COMPACT_ATOMS: atom_id res chain seq x y z
N MET A 1 -12.20 -12.29 1.40
CA MET A 1 -11.39 -11.53 2.38
C MET A 1 -11.29 -10.12 1.82
N ASN A 2 -11.56 -9.09 2.60
CA ASN A 2 -11.51 -7.72 2.11
C ASN A 2 -10.31 -6.99 2.70
N ILE A 3 -9.72 -6.07 1.94
CA ILE A 3 -8.79 -5.09 2.47
C ILE A 3 -9.55 -3.77 2.58
N ILE A 4 -9.88 -3.40 3.81
CA ILE A 4 -10.56 -2.16 4.13
C ILE A 4 -9.48 -1.13 4.44
N VAL A 5 -9.50 0.00 3.75
CA VAL A 5 -8.48 1.02 3.89
C VAL A 5 -9.11 2.31 4.38
N LYS A 6 -8.49 2.93 5.38
CA LYS A 6 -8.76 4.31 5.80
C LYS A 6 -7.75 5.24 5.12
N SER A 7 -8.23 6.14 4.27
CA SER A 7 -7.38 7.07 3.53
C SER A 7 -6.78 8.15 4.43
N TYR A 8 -5.57 8.57 4.09
CA TYR A 8 -4.90 9.69 4.77
C TYR A 8 -5.60 11.01 4.44
N GLY A 9 -5.60 11.96 5.39
CA GLY A 9 -6.18 13.29 5.24
C GLY A 9 -7.71 13.32 5.31
N THR A 10 -8.41 12.67 4.37
CA THR A 10 -9.89 12.68 4.32
C THR A 10 -10.52 11.75 5.35
N GLY A 11 -9.82 10.69 5.77
CA GLY A 11 -10.34 9.66 6.69
C GLY A 11 -11.47 8.82 6.11
N ALA A 12 -11.67 8.86 4.78
CA ALA A 12 -12.68 8.06 4.09
C ALA A 12 -12.28 6.58 4.08
N PHE A 13 -13.30 5.70 4.00
CA PHE A 13 -13.09 4.26 3.88
C PHE A 13 -13.40 3.78 2.47
N TYR A 14 -12.56 2.89 1.96
CA TYR A 14 -12.79 2.16 0.72
C TYR A 14 -12.26 0.73 0.85
N CYS A 15 -12.63 -0.11 -0.11
CA CYS A 15 -12.22 -1.51 -0.14
C CYS A 15 -11.34 -1.77 -1.35
N ARG A 16 -10.28 -2.54 -1.15
CA ARG A 16 -9.52 -3.18 -2.24
C ARG A 16 -9.90 -4.66 -2.32
N PRO A 17 -9.96 -5.25 -3.52
CA PRO A 17 -10.16 -6.69 -3.68
C PRO A 17 -8.94 -7.45 -3.14
N ASP A 18 -9.13 -8.70 -2.73
CA ASP A 18 -8.05 -9.57 -2.27
C ASP A 18 -7.02 -9.90 -3.37
N THR A 19 -7.41 -9.83 -4.65
CA THR A 19 -6.48 -9.98 -5.78
C THR A 19 -5.42 -8.88 -5.84
N SER A 20 -5.70 -7.71 -5.23
CA SER A 20 -4.67 -6.66 -5.10
C SER A 20 -3.55 -7.04 -4.14
N TRP A 21 -3.74 -8.05 -3.30
CA TRP A 21 -2.75 -8.42 -2.28
C TRP A 21 -1.58 -9.21 -2.86
N GLU A 22 -0.37 -8.67 -2.72
CA GLU A 22 0.87 -9.40 -2.97
C GLU A 22 1.20 -10.36 -1.82
N ARG A 23 1.30 -11.66 -2.12
CA ARG A 23 1.52 -12.74 -1.15
C ARG A 23 2.75 -13.61 -1.44
N GLU A 24 3.35 -13.47 -2.62
CA GLU A 24 4.36 -14.38 -3.15
C GLU A 24 5.77 -13.76 -3.17
N ASP A 25 5.93 -12.55 -2.62
CA ASP A 25 7.19 -11.78 -2.63
C ASP A 25 7.74 -11.62 -4.06
N LYS A 26 6.82 -11.37 -5.01
CA LYS A 26 7.14 -11.24 -6.43
C LYS A 26 7.52 -9.81 -6.80
N ASP A 27 8.39 -9.71 -7.80
CA ASP A 27 8.65 -8.46 -8.50
C ASP A 27 7.38 -7.95 -9.20
N LEU A 28 7.17 -6.63 -9.16
CA LEU A 28 6.01 -5.98 -9.76
C LEU A 28 6.32 -5.58 -11.20
N TYR A 29 5.71 -6.29 -12.14
CA TYR A 29 5.80 -5.99 -13.57
C TYR A 29 4.73 -4.97 -13.97
N LEU A 30 5.16 -3.84 -14.53
CA LEU A 30 4.26 -2.80 -14.97
C LEU A 30 3.60 -3.21 -16.30
N PRO A 31 2.26 -3.26 -16.38
CA PRO A 31 1.57 -3.38 -17.66
C PRO A 31 1.96 -2.23 -18.61
N ASP A 32 1.89 -2.47 -19.92
CA ASP A 32 2.22 -1.48 -20.95
C ASP A 32 1.58 -0.08 -20.75
N PRO A 33 0.26 0.05 -20.46
CA PRO A 33 -0.35 1.36 -20.27
C PRO A 33 0.06 2.07 -18.98
N VAL A 34 0.68 1.36 -18.02
CA VAL A 34 1.06 1.93 -16.72
C VAL A 34 2.42 2.60 -16.84
N SER A 35 2.46 3.91 -16.62
CA SER A 35 3.65 4.74 -16.66
C SER A 35 4.35 4.85 -15.30
N GLY A 36 3.69 4.46 -14.22
CA GLY A 36 4.24 4.57 -12.88
C GLY A 36 3.23 4.31 -11.77
N TYR A 37 3.70 4.39 -10.54
CA TYR A 37 2.88 4.22 -9.34
C TYR A 37 3.10 5.36 -8.35
N LEU A 38 2.01 5.77 -7.73
CA LEU A 38 2.03 6.45 -6.44
C LEU A 38 2.03 5.41 -5.33
N TRP A 39 2.46 5.79 -4.15
CA TRP A 39 2.44 4.91 -2.98
C TRP A 39 2.13 5.66 -1.69
N THR A 40 1.70 4.89 -0.70
CA THR A 40 1.61 5.33 0.70
C THR A 40 1.95 4.17 1.65
N PRO A 41 2.73 4.41 2.73
CA PRO A 41 2.90 3.48 3.83
C PRO A 41 1.61 3.31 4.61
N VAL A 42 1.38 2.09 5.10
CA VAL A 42 0.22 1.74 5.92
C VAL A 42 0.63 1.01 7.19
N LEU A 43 -0.12 1.25 8.26
CA LEU A 43 -0.23 0.35 9.40
C LEU A 43 -1.49 -0.49 9.21
N PHE A 44 -1.40 -1.81 9.34
CA PHE A 44 -2.56 -2.68 9.13
C PHE A 44 -2.70 -3.75 10.20
N ALA A 45 -3.92 -4.25 10.33
CA ALA A 45 -4.31 -5.26 11.30
C ALA A 45 -5.16 -6.35 10.65
N ARG A 46 -4.98 -7.59 11.11
CA ARG A 46 -5.80 -8.72 10.69
C ARG A 46 -7.00 -8.89 11.60
N ILE A 47 -8.20 -8.84 11.03
CA ILE A 47 -9.45 -9.06 11.75
C ILE A 47 -9.55 -10.54 12.14
N SER A 48 -9.68 -10.79 13.44
CA SER A 48 -9.77 -12.13 14.03
C SER A 48 -11.19 -12.51 14.44
N LYS A 49 -12.09 -11.52 14.52
CA LYS A 49 -13.50 -11.72 14.90
C LYS A 49 -14.43 -10.93 13.98
N ALA A 50 -15.53 -11.54 13.57
CA ALA A 50 -16.57 -10.84 12.82
C ALA A 50 -17.30 -9.83 13.72
N GLY A 51 -17.63 -8.65 13.18
CA GLY A 51 -18.33 -7.62 13.94
C GLY A 51 -18.81 -6.44 13.11
N LYS A 52 -19.76 -5.69 13.68
CA LYS A 52 -20.35 -4.46 13.12
C LYS A 52 -20.68 -3.52 14.28
N CYS A 53 -20.60 -2.21 14.05
CA CYS A 53 -20.85 -1.17 15.04
C CYS A 53 -20.04 -1.38 16.35
N ILE A 54 -18.75 -1.68 16.20
CA ILE A 54 -17.85 -1.98 17.31
C ILE A 54 -17.46 -0.67 17.99
N GLY A 55 -17.77 -0.53 19.28
CA GLY A 55 -17.31 0.62 20.06
C GLY A 55 -15.80 0.54 20.34
N ARG A 56 -15.11 1.69 20.30
CA ARG A 56 -13.65 1.81 20.47
C ARG A 56 -13.06 0.97 21.60
N LYS A 57 -13.68 0.99 22.79
CA LYS A 57 -13.26 0.21 23.97
C LYS A 57 -13.24 -1.32 23.79
N PHE A 58 -13.85 -1.82 22.71
CA PHE A 58 -13.89 -3.24 22.38
C PHE A 58 -13.04 -3.59 21.16
N SER A 59 -12.48 -2.60 20.46
CA SER A 59 -11.75 -2.78 19.19
C SER A 59 -10.58 -3.76 19.33
N GLY A 60 -9.82 -3.69 20.42
CA GLY A 60 -8.70 -4.59 20.73
C GLY A 60 -9.02 -6.08 20.70
N ARG A 61 -10.30 -6.48 20.76
CA ARG A 61 -10.73 -7.89 20.72
C ARG A 61 -10.99 -8.41 19.30
N TYR A 62 -11.02 -7.54 18.29
CA TYR A 62 -11.45 -7.88 16.94
C TYR A 62 -10.32 -8.05 15.93
N TYR A 63 -9.08 -7.77 16.32
CA TYR A 63 -7.88 -8.09 15.56
C TYR A 63 -6.90 -8.84 16.46
N ASP A 64 -5.98 -9.59 15.88
CA ASP A 64 -5.00 -10.38 16.65
C ASP A 64 -3.54 -10.06 16.30
N ALA A 65 -3.28 -9.55 15.11
CA ALA A 65 -1.94 -9.21 14.65
C ALA A 65 -1.93 -7.89 13.89
N VAL A 66 -0.77 -7.24 13.90
CA VAL A 66 -0.49 -5.96 13.23
C VAL A 66 0.82 -6.04 12.44
N ASN A 67 0.94 -5.21 11.40
CA ASN A 67 2.21 -5.03 10.69
C ASN A 67 2.17 -3.74 9.88
N TYR A 68 3.31 -3.36 9.30
CA TYR A 68 3.40 -2.29 8.33
C TYR A 68 3.52 -2.83 6.92
N GLY A 69 3.06 -2.04 5.96
CA GLY A 69 3.11 -2.36 4.55
C GLY A 69 3.06 -1.11 3.69
N ILE A 70 2.85 -1.31 2.39
CA ILE A 70 2.63 -0.21 1.46
C ILE A 70 1.47 -0.51 0.52
N LEU A 71 0.78 0.56 0.12
CA LEU A 71 -0.27 0.54 -0.88
C LEU A 71 0.20 1.30 -2.10
N LEU A 72 0.08 0.69 -3.27
CA LEU A 72 0.43 1.25 -4.57
C LEU A 72 -0.84 1.68 -5.31
N TYR A 73 -0.73 2.74 -6.11
CA TYR A 73 -1.81 3.25 -6.95
C TYR A 73 -1.30 3.55 -8.34
N ILE A 74 -2.04 3.13 -9.37
CA ILE A 74 -1.67 3.43 -10.75
C ILE A 74 -1.72 4.95 -10.96
N LYS A 75 -0.55 5.54 -11.24
CA LYS A 75 -0.38 6.98 -11.42
C LYS A 75 -1.30 7.54 -12.50
N ASP A 76 -1.36 6.87 -13.65
CA ASP A 76 -2.09 7.35 -14.83
C ASP A 76 -3.60 7.42 -14.63
N MET A 77 -4.14 6.70 -13.65
CA MET A 77 -5.56 6.77 -13.30
C MET A 77 -5.87 7.99 -12.43
N LEU A 78 -4.91 8.45 -11.62
CA LEU A 78 -5.13 9.52 -10.64
C LEU A 78 -4.75 10.91 -11.16
N ILE A 79 -4.01 10.99 -12.27
CA ILE A 79 -3.60 12.26 -12.88
C ILE A 79 -4.58 12.65 -14.00
N PRO A 80 -5.14 13.87 -13.99
CA PRO A 80 -6.03 14.35 -15.04
C PRO A 80 -5.37 14.29 -16.45
N GLY A 81 -6.13 13.84 -17.46
CA GLY A 81 -5.73 13.96 -18.88
C GLY A 81 -5.13 12.71 -19.55
N ARG A 82 -5.18 11.52 -18.92
CA ARG A 82 -4.74 10.24 -19.53
C ARG A 82 -5.93 9.43 -20.09
N PRO A 83 -5.71 8.58 -21.12
CA PRO A 83 -6.77 7.83 -21.82
C PRO A 83 -7.49 6.80 -20.94
N CYS A 84 -6.91 6.41 -19.80
CA CYS A 84 -7.52 5.48 -18.86
C CYS A 84 -8.51 6.15 -17.89
N ALA A 85 -8.73 7.46 -18.00
CA ALA A 85 -9.68 8.22 -17.20
C ALA A 85 -11.13 7.87 -17.59
N GLY A 86 -11.76 6.95 -16.85
CA GLY A 86 -13.19 6.63 -16.93
C GLY A 86 -14.13 7.75 -16.42
N PRO A 87 -15.41 7.47 -16.13
CA PRO A 87 -16.41 8.50 -15.85
C PRO A 87 -16.27 9.04 -14.41
N GLY A 88 -15.53 10.15 -14.26
CA GLY A 88 -15.51 11.01 -13.08
C GLY A 88 -14.45 10.69 -12.00
N PRO A 89 -14.17 11.65 -11.08
CA PRO A 89 -13.02 11.60 -10.17
C PRO A 89 -13.01 10.39 -9.21
N GLY A 90 -14.19 9.87 -8.82
CA GLY A 90 -14.30 8.74 -7.91
C GLY A 90 -14.04 7.38 -8.56
N ALA A 91 -14.42 7.21 -9.84
CA ALA A 91 -14.19 5.96 -10.57
C ALA A 91 -12.69 5.70 -10.81
N HIS A 92 -11.92 6.78 -10.95
CA HIS A 92 -10.47 6.77 -11.12
C HIS A 92 -9.74 6.23 -9.90
N PHE A 93 -10.15 6.66 -8.70
CA PHE A 93 -9.54 6.21 -7.45
C PHE A 93 -9.75 4.70 -7.23
N ALA A 94 -10.98 4.22 -7.44
CA ALA A 94 -11.28 2.79 -7.34
C ALA A 94 -10.41 1.98 -8.31
N ALA A 95 -10.37 2.36 -9.60
CA ALA A 95 -9.55 1.69 -10.61
C ALA A 95 -8.05 1.71 -10.26
N ALA A 96 -7.52 2.85 -9.78
CA ALA A 96 -6.13 3.00 -9.39
C ALA A 96 -5.73 2.06 -8.24
N SER A 97 -6.68 1.75 -7.35
CA SER A 97 -6.47 0.94 -6.15
C SER A 97 -6.75 -0.57 -6.34
N CYS A 98 -7.41 -0.97 -7.42
CA CYS A 98 -7.86 -2.36 -7.60
C CYS A 98 -6.91 -3.25 -8.39
N ALA A 99 -5.81 -2.71 -8.93
CA ALA A 99 -4.87 -3.50 -9.73
C ALA A 99 -4.21 -4.62 -8.93
N ASP A 100 -3.86 -5.72 -9.59
CA ASP A 100 -3.25 -6.88 -8.93
C ASP A 100 -1.89 -6.52 -8.31
N HIS A 101 -1.55 -7.18 -7.20
CA HIS A 101 -0.25 -7.04 -6.52
C HIS A 101 0.09 -5.60 -6.05
N THR A 102 -0.91 -4.72 -5.91
CA THR A 102 -0.73 -3.33 -5.47
C THR A 102 -0.92 -3.09 -3.97
N SER A 103 -1.27 -4.11 -3.20
CA SER A 103 -1.32 -4.09 -1.74
C SER A 103 -0.19 -4.97 -1.20
N VAL A 104 0.91 -4.37 -0.76
CA VAL A 104 2.06 -5.08 -0.19
C VAL A 104 1.90 -5.11 1.33
N LEU A 105 1.25 -6.17 1.81
CA LEU A 105 0.87 -6.35 3.21
C LEU A 105 1.56 -7.63 3.74
N PRO A 106 2.79 -7.53 4.27
CA PRO A 106 3.67 -8.67 4.53
C PRO A 106 3.25 -9.54 5.71
N PHE A 107 3.57 -10.83 5.59
CA PHE A 107 3.44 -11.87 6.62
C PHE A 107 4.80 -12.55 6.82
N PRO A 108 5.14 -13.03 8.03
CA PRO A 108 4.31 -13.06 9.24
C PRO A 108 4.06 -11.67 9.84
N MET A 109 2.97 -11.55 10.59
CA MET A 109 2.58 -10.31 11.29
C MET A 109 3.06 -10.35 12.74
N TYR A 110 3.10 -9.19 13.38
CA TYR A 110 3.54 -9.02 14.78
C TYR A 110 2.37 -9.02 15.75
N ASP A 111 2.68 -9.31 17.01
CA ASP A 111 1.75 -9.06 18.11
C ASP A 111 1.57 -7.54 18.31
N LYS A 112 0.43 -7.15 18.88
CA LYS A 112 0.05 -5.76 19.11
C LYS A 112 1.04 -5.04 20.00
N VAL A 113 1.63 -5.75 20.97
CA VAL A 113 2.62 -5.19 21.91
C VAL A 113 3.86 -4.65 21.18
N THR A 114 4.17 -5.16 19.97
CA THR A 114 5.30 -4.68 19.18
C THR A 114 5.15 -3.20 18.75
N LEU A 115 3.92 -2.67 18.69
CA LEU A 115 3.68 -1.25 18.43
C LEU A 115 3.91 -0.35 19.64
N GLU A 116 3.94 -0.89 20.86
CA GLU A 116 4.11 -0.09 22.09
C GLU A 116 5.59 0.22 22.39
N ASP A 117 6.50 -0.48 21.74
CA ASP A 117 7.93 -0.23 21.85
C ASP A 117 8.34 0.89 20.88
N GLY A 118 8.49 2.10 21.43
CA GLY A 118 8.89 3.29 20.69
C GLY A 118 10.29 3.25 20.08
N THR A 119 11.07 2.18 20.30
CA THR A 119 12.34 1.94 19.59
C THR A 119 12.14 1.24 18.25
N ASN A 120 10.96 0.66 18.01
CA ASN A 120 10.65 -0.01 16.76
C ASN A 120 10.33 0.99 15.65
N ILE A 121 11.23 1.07 14.68
CA ILE A 121 11.09 1.96 13.53
C ILE A 121 10.64 1.13 12.32
N PHE A 122 9.58 1.58 11.67
CA PHE A 122 9.23 1.15 10.32
C PHE A 122 9.92 2.08 9.32
N SER A 123 10.66 1.54 8.37
CA SER A 123 11.27 2.33 7.28
C SER A 123 11.05 1.71 5.91
N VAL A 124 10.98 2.57 4.90
CA VAL A 124 10.86 2.19 3.49
C VAL A 124 11.98 2.84 2.70
N SER A 125 12.68 2.04 1.92
CA SER A 125 13.79 2.47 1.08
C SER A 125 13.50 2.20 -0.39
N LYS A 126 13.92 3.14 -1.23
CA LYS A 126 13.93 3.03 -2.69
C LYS A 126 15.38 3.08 -3.18
N ASP A 127 15.81 2.04 -3.89
CA ASP A 127 17.17 1.91 -4.43
C ASP A 127 18.23 2.14 -3.33
N GLY A 128 17.98 1.61 -2.13
CA GLY A 128 18.84 1.76 -0.94
C GLY A 128 18.74 3.10 -0.20
N LYS A 129 17.98 4.07 -0.71
CA LYS A 129 17.76 5.37 -0.05
C LYS A 129 16.43 5.37 0.72
N GLU A 130 16.48 5.72 2.01
CA GLU A 130 15.27 5.89 2.81
C GLU A 130 14.36 7.00 2.24
N ILE A 131 13.08 6.68 2.04
CA ILE A 131 12.04 7.59 1.54
C ILE A 131 10.90 7.81 2.54
N TYR A 132 10.87 7.01 3.62
CA TYR A 132 9.94 7.13 4.72
C TYR A 132 10.47 6.38 5.94
N SER A 133 10.24 6.93 7.12
CA SER A 133 10.45 6.27 8.39
C SER A 133 9.45 6.79 9.43
N THR A 134 9.03 5.92 10.35
CA THR A 134 8.17 6.29 11.48
C THR A 134 8.36 5.35 12.65
N SER A 135 8.24 5.88 13.86
CA SER A 135 8.10 5.13 15.12
C SER A 135 6.74 5.41 15.79
N GLU A 136 5.81 6.06 15.08
CA GLU A 136 4.55 6.58 15.64
C GLU A 136 3.36 5.62 15.52
N GLY A 137 3.53 4.42 14.97
CA GLY A 137 2.41 3.49 14.88
C GLY A 137 2.01 2.99 16.26
N SER A 138 0.71 3.00 16.50
CA SER A 138 0.13 2.63 17.78
C SER A 138 -1.15 1.82 17.58
N TYR A 139 -1.57 1.08 18.60
CA TYR A 139 -2.81 0.32 18.53
C TYR A 139 -4.03 1.24 18.44
N GLU A 140 -3.98 2.45 19.00
CA GLU A 140 -5.05 3.45 18.93
C GLU A 140 -5.42 3.79 17.50
N ILE A 141 -4.42 3.91 16.60
CA ILE A 141 -4.66 4.17 15.17
C ILE A 141 -5.55 3.09 14.57
N ILE A 142 -5.25 1.82 14.87
CA ILE A 142 -6.04 0.67 14.41
C ILE A 142 -7.41 0.65 15.09
N GLU A 143 -7.47 0.83 16.41
CA GLU A 143 -8.73 0.76 17.16
C GLU A 143 -9.73 1.85 16.78
N ASP A 144 -9.23 3.06 16.49
CA ASP A 144 -10.01 4.18 15.99
C ASP A 144 -10.53 3.91 14.57
N ALA A 145 -9.65 3.45 13.69
CA ALA A 145 -10.04 3.07 12.33
C ALA A 145 -11.07 1.92 12.34
N LEU A 146 -10.89 0.92 13.21
CA LEU A 146 -11.77 -0.24 13.31
C LEU A 146 -13.16 0.15 13.81
N SER A 147 -13.23 0.99 14.83
CA SER A 147 -14.51 1.47 15.35
C SER A 147 -15.27 2.26 14.28
N GLN A 148 -14.60 3.18 13.59
CA GLN A 148 -15.18 3.97 12.50
C GLN A 148 -15.62 3.10 11.31
N ALA A 149 -14.73 2.23 10.82
CA ALA A 149 -15.01 1.33 9.70
C ALA A 149 -16.22 0.44 10.00
N SER A 150 -16.25 -0.16 11.20
CA SER A 150 -17.28 -1.12 11.57
C SER A 150 -18.69 -0.52 11.67
N GLY A 151 -18.81 0.80 11.85
CA GLY A 151 -20.09 1.52 11.82
C GLY A 151 -20.74 1.51 10.43
N LEU A 152 -19.92 1.42 9.37
CA LEU A 152 -20.36 1.44 7.97
C LEU A 152 -20.25 0.06 7.31
N ILE A 153 -19.20 -0.69 7.64
CA ILE A 153 -18.78 -1.92 6.96
C ILE A 153 -18.82 -3.07 7.96
N SER A 154 -19.41 -4.21 7.59
CA SER A 154 -19.35 -5.41 8.44
C SER A 154 -18.00 -6.11 8.24
N LEU A 155 -17.26 -6.30 9.33
CA LEU A 155 -15.95 -6.95 9.33
C LEU A 155 -16.12 -8.47 9.44
N ARG A 156 -15.33 -9.23 8.67
CA ARG A 156 -15.28 -10.69 8.71
C ARG A 156 -13.91 -11.18 9.17
N ILE A 157 -13.88 -12.40 9.69
CA ILE A 157 -12.62 -13.06 10.05
C ILE A 157 -11.73 -13.16 8.80
N GLY A 158 -10.48 -12.76 8.96
CA GLY A 158 -9.48 -12.74 7.89
C GLY A 158 -9.42 -11.42 7.12
N ASP A 159 -10.41 -10.54 7.22
CA ASP A 159 -10.31 -9.21 6.60
C ASP A 159 -9.09 -8.45 7.14
N ILE A 160 -8.55 -7.56 6.32
CA ILE A 160 -7.45 -6.67 6.70
C ILE A 160 -8.00 -5.25 6.82
N LEU A 161 -7.66 -4.57 7.91
CA LEU A 161 -7.88 -3.14 8.08
C LEU A 161 -6.53 -2.43 7.96
N ALA A 162 -6.38 -1.56 6.97
CA ALA A 162 -5.18 -0.75 6.75
C ALA A 162 -5.47 0.74 6.93
N VAL A 163 -4.52 1.46 7.50
CA VAL A 163 -4.59 2.92 7.71
C VAL A 163 -3.39 3.54 7.01
N GLU A 164 -3.65 4.44 6.04
CA GLU A 164 -2.60 5.21 5.37
C GLU A 164 -1.97 6.20 6.34
N LEU A 165 -0.64 6.22 6.39
CA LEU A 165 0.14 7.00 7.37
C LEU A 165 0.61 8.35 6.81
N ARG A 166 0.51 8.57 5.49
CA ARG A 166 0.82 9.83 4.83
C ARG A 166 0.05 9.98 3.53
N GLU A 167 0.13 11.19 2.97
CA GLU A 167 -0.36 11.47 1.63
C GLU A 167 0.41 10.65 0.57
N MET A 168 -0.34 10.19 -0.44
CA MET A 168 0.23 9.49 -1.59
C MET A 168 1.31 10.33 -2.27
N SER A 169 2.43 9.69 -2.59
CA SER A 169 3.55 10.35 -3.26
C SER A 169 4.08 9.48 -4.40
N MET A 170 4.88 10.07 -5.29
CA MET A 170 5.45 9.34 -6.42
C MET A 170 6.43 8.26 -5.94
N LEU A 171 6.21 7.00 -6.32
CA LEU A 171 7.16 5.93 -6.06
C LEU A 171 8.09 5.72 -7.26
N ALA A 172 7.52 5.55 -8.44
CA ALA A 172 8.24 5.32 -9.67
C ALA A 172 7.53 5.97 -10.85
N ASP A 173 8.29 6.63 -11.71
CA ASP A 173 7.83 7.24 -12.95
C ASP A 173 8.75 6.82 -14.10
N PHE A 174 8.23 5.98 -14.98
CA PHE A 174 8.95 5.40 -16.10
C PHE A 174 8.73 6.18 -17.40
N ALA A 175 7.76 7.10 -17.44
CA ALA A 175 7.55 7.98 -18.60
C ALA A 175 8.63 9.08 -18.68
N ALA A 176 9.09 9.60 -17.54
CA ALA A 176 10.11 10.65 -17.49
C ALA A 176 11.49 10.19 -18.00
N ARG A 177 11.80 8.88 -17.92
CA ARG A 177 13.08 8.32 -18.36
C ARG A 177 13.24 8.28 -19.88
N GLN A 178 12.16 8.34 -20.66
CA GLN A 178 12.24 8.30 -22.13
C GLN A 178 12.61 9.65 -22.77
N ASN A 179 12.56 10.76 -22.01
CA ASN A 179 12.69 12.12 -22.55
C ASN A 179 13.91 12.91 -22.04
N ALA A 180 14.88 12.28 -21.37
CA ALA A 180 16.09 12.97 -20.91
C ALA A 180 17.11 13.11 -22.06
N PRO A 181 17.48 14.33 -22.49
CA PRO A 181 18.48 14.52 -23.54
C PRO A 181 19.89 14.15 -23.01
N GLY A 182 20.55 13.20 -23.67
CA GLY A 182 21.97 12.88 -23.43
C GLY A 182 22.26 11.55 -22.72
N GLN A 183 21.26 10.71 -22.42
CA GLN A 183 21.54 9.31 -22.08
C GLN A 183 21.68 8.49 -23.36
N ALA A 184 22.82 7.83 -23.52
CA ALA A 184 23.04 6.86 -24.58
C ALA A 184 21.87 5.86 -24.60
N ALA A 185 21.48 5.42 -25.80
CA ALA A 185 20.48 4.38 -25.95
C ALA A 185 21.00 3.10 -25.26
N ASP A 186 20.67 2.95 -23.97
CA ASP A 186 20.91 1.73 -23.25
C ASP A 186 20.19 0.62 -24.03
N THR A 187 20.97 -0.39 -24.43
CA THR A 187 20.57 -1.75 -24.82
C THR A 187 19.16 -2.07 -24.33
N PRO A 188 18.20 -2.58 -25.14
CA PRO A 188 16.77 -2.68 -24.80
C PRO A 188 16.57 -3.12 -23.35
N GLY A 189 16.43 -2.12 -22.48
CA GLY A 189 16.96 -2.21 -21.13
C GLY A 189 15.85 -2.08 -20.13
N THR A 190 15.59 -3.18 -19.43
CA THR A 190 14.63 -3.25 -18.34
C THR A 190 14.94 -2.17 -17.30
N SER A 191 14.11 -1.13 -17.25
CA SER A 191 14.22 -0.10 -16.23
C SER A 191 13.61 -0.64 -14.94
N SER A 192 14.44 -0.88 -13.92
CA SER A 192 14.02 -1.37 -12.61
C SER A 192 14.27 -0.36 -11.49
N THR A 193 13.44 -0.41 -10.45
CA THR A 193 13.66 0.27 -9.15
C THR A 193 13.38 -0.73 -8.04
N GLU A 194 14.28 -0.87 -7.07
CA GLU A 194 14.11 -1.74 -5.91
C GLU A 194 13.41 -1.00 -4.77
N ILE A 195 12.38 -1.61 -4.20
CA ILE A 195 11.66 -1.13 -3.03
C ILE A 195 11.83 -2.14 -1.91
N SER A 196 12.14 -1.66 -0.71
CA SER A 196 12.24 -2.51 0.48
C SER A 196 11.66 -1.82 1.71
N GLY A 197 11.15 -2.61 2.63
CA GLY A 197 10.65 -2.14 3.93
C GLY A 197 11.23 -2.96 5.07
N THR A 198 11.49 -2.31 6.20
CA THR A 198 11.93 -2.98 7.42
C THR A 198 11.12 -2.51 8.62
N PHE A 199 10.96 -3.38 9.62
CA PHE A 199 10.34 -3.05 10.90
C PHE A 199 10.99 -3.88 11.99
N CYS A 200 11.31 -3.24 13.13
CA CYS A 200 12.04 -3.88 14.23
C CYS A 200 13.39 -4.47 13.78
N GLY A 201 14.05 -3.87 12.78
CA GLY A 201 15.28 -4.39 12.18
C GLY A 201 15.10 -5.61 11.27
N ASN A 202 13.88 -6.13 11.12
CA ASN A 202 13.57 -7.25 10.23
C ASN A 202 13.14 -6.76 8.86
N GLY A 203 13.55 -7.46 7.80
CA GLY A 203 13.04 -7.22 6.44
C GLY A 203 11.57 -7.64 6.34
N LEU A 204 10.71 -6.71 5.93
CA LEU A 204 9.28 -6.95 5.74
C LEU A 204 8.93 -7.34 4.31
N PHE A 205 9.46 -6.59 3.34
CA PHE A 205 9.26 -6.85 1.91
C PHE A 205 10.47 -6.32 1.14
N ARG A 206 10.76 -6.96 0.00
CA ARG A 206 11.74 -6.48 -0.97
C ARG A 206 11.32 -6.93 -2.35
N PHE A 207 11.03 -5.99 -3.24
CA PHE A 207 10.65 -6.30 -4.61
C PHE A 207 11.18 -5.25 -5.57
N LYS A 208 11.33 -5.64 -6.84
CA LYS A 208 11.66 -4.72 -7.93
C LYS A 208 10.41 -4.34 -8.68
N MET A 209 10.30 -3.06 -8.99
CA MET A 209 9.34 -2.54 -9.96
C MET A 209 10.00 -2.54 -11.32
N ILE A 210 9.45 -3.30 -12.26
CA ILE A 210 10.06 -3.55 -13.56
C ILE A 210 9.14 -3.04 -14.67
N LYS A 211 9.65 -2.13 -15.51
CA LYS A 211 9.01 -1.78 -16.79
C LYS A 211 9.70 -2.54 -17.92
N MET A 212 8.98 -3.45 -18.56
CA MET A 212 9.44 -4.10 -19.79
C MET A 212 9.30 -3.12 -20.97
N SER A 213 10.30 -3.10 -21.84
CA SER A 213 10.18 -2.45 -23.15
C SER A 213 9.17 -3.23 -24.01
N PRO A 214 8.35 -2.54 -24.83
CA PRO A 214 7.47 -3.23 -25.76
C PRO A 214 8.31 -4.15 -26.66
N ARG A 215 7.89 -5.41 -26.79
CA ARG A 215 8.52 -6.32 -27.75
C ARG A 215 8.26 -5.79 -29.16
N PRO A 216 9.26 -5.85 -30.07
CA PRO A 216 9.13 -5.37 -31.44
C PRO A 216 8.07 -6.13 -32.23
#